data_AF-A0A377AF64-F1
#
_entry.id   AF-A0A377AF64-F1
#
_cell.length_a   1.000
_cell.length_b   1.000
_cell.length_c   1.000
_cell.angle_alpha   90.00
_cell.angle_beta   90.00
_cell.angle_gamma   90.00
#
_symmetry.space_group_name_H-M   'P 1'
#
loop_
_entity.id
_entity.type
_entity.pdbx_description
1 polymer ?
#
loop_
_entity_poly.entity_id
_entity_poly.type
_entity_poly.pdbx_seq_one_letter_code
_entity_poly.pdbx_strand_id
1 'polypeptide(L)'
;MKLIDVEYEVLKPVMSIDEAMAEDAPVVHDEPVVYVAGAPDTLEDDNSHAAQRGEHMIINFPIGSRPRKNIAASIHGHIGDMDKGFADADVIIERTYNSTQAQQCPTETHICFTRMDGDRLVIHASTQVPWHLRRQVARLVGMKQHKVHVIKERVGGGFGSKQDILLEEVCAWATCVTGRPVLFRYTREEEFIAKHLSSRRESHRQTGSEKRWSPDGSEDGFPRQHWPLRQPLTHRTV
;
A
#
# COMPACT_ATOMS: atom_id res chain seq x y z
N MET A 1 -26.22 12.69 4.96
CA MET A 1 -25.67 12.56 3.59
C MET A 1 -26.67 12.85 2.48
N LYS A 2 -27.98 12.54 2.61
CA LYS A 2 -29.01 12.77 1.55
C LYS A 2 -29.21 14.22 1.05
N LEU A 3 -28.53 15.20 1.63
CA LEU A 3 -28.61 16.63 1.26
C LEU A 3 -27.36 17.13 0.53
N ILE A 4 -26.35 16.28 0.37
CA ILE A 4 -25.15 16.60 -0.39
C ILE A 4 -25.40 16.09 -1.80
N ASP A 5 -25.36 17.01 -2.77
CA ASP A 5 -25.41 16.68 -4.19
C ASP A 5 -24.00 16.76 -4.77
N VAL A 6 -23.63 15.76 -5.56
CA VAL A 6 -22.30 15.66 -6.17
C VAL A 6 -22.48 15.23 -7.61
N GLU A 7 -22.02 16.07 -8.53
CA GLU A 7 -21.98 15.77 -9.96
C GLU A 7 -20.64 15.09 -10.29
N TYR A 8 -20.71 13.99 -11.04
CA TYR A 8 -19.53 13.21 -11.44
C TYR A 8 -19.46 13.10 -12.97
N GLU A 9 -18.25 13.23 -13.50
CA GLU A 9 -17.91 12.66 -14.81
C GLU A 9 -17.41 11.23 -14.59
N VAL A 10 -18.19 10.24 -15.04
CA VAL A 10 -17.87 8.83 -14.81
C VAL A 10 -16.86 8.35 -15.85
N LEU A 11 -15.67 7.98 -15.39
CA LEU A 11 -14.61 7.40 -16.22
C LEU A 11 -14.71 5.86 -16.26
N LYS A 12 -14.07 5.24 -17.25
CA LYS A 12 -13.97 3.78 -17.38
C LYS A 12 -13.21 3.23 -16.16
N PRO A 13 -13.79 2.30 -15.37
CA PRO A 13 -13.07 1.68 -14.26
C PRO A 13 -12.00 0.71 -14.78
N VAL A 14 -10.90 0.64 -14.05
CA VAL A 14 -9.79 -0.30 -14.28
C VAL A 14 -9.77 -1.28 -13.12
N MET A 15 -10.09 -2.55 -13.39
CA MET A 15 -10.35 -3.57 -12.37
C MET A 15 -9.35 -4.74 -12.42
N SER A 16 -8.44 -4.75 -13.38
CA SER A 16 -7.39 -5.76 -13.49
C SER A 16 -6.03 -5.15 -13.87
N ILE A 17 -4.96 -5.92 -13.64
CA ILE A 17 -3.60 -5.53 -14.00
C ILE A 17 -3.48 -5.37 -15.53
N ASP A 18 -4.09 -6.27 -16.30
CA ASP A 18 -4.07 -6.22 -17.76
C ASP A 18 -4.78 -4.98 -18.28
N GLU A 19 -5.94 -4.62 -17.69
CA GLU A 19 -6.65 -3.38 -18.01
C GLU A 19 -5.82 -2.15 -17.66
N ALA A 20 -5.11 -2.15 -16.53
CA ALA A 20 -4.27 -1.04 -16.10
C ALA A 20 -3.04 -0.84 -17.00
N MET A 21 -2.53 -1.93 -17.58
CA MET A 21 -1.36 -1.95 -18.45
C MET A 21 -1.69 -1.73 -19.94
N ALA A 22 -2.96 -1.72 -20.31
CA ALA A 22 -3.38 -1.44 -21.67
C ALA A 22 -2.94 -0.03 -22.09
N GLU A 23 -2.61 0.15 -23.37
CA GLU A 23 -2.13 1.44 -23.90
C GLU A 23 -3.20 2.54 -23.82
N ASP A 24 -4.47 2.16 -23.86
CA ASP A 24 -5.65 3.03 -23.75
C ASP A 24 -6.23 3.10 -22.33
N ALA A 25 -5.52 2.56 -21.33
CA ALA A 25 -5.99 2.57 -19.95
C ALA A 25 -6.14 4.01 -19.42
N PRO A 26 -7.25 4.34 -18.73
CA PRO A 26 -7.35 5.58 -17.98
C PRO A 26 -6.19 5.68 -16.97
N VAL A 27 -5.55 6.85 -16.91
CA VAL A 27 -4.48 7.12 -15.95
C VAL A 27 -5.10 7.46 -14.60
N VAL A 28 -4.76 6.70 -13.56
CA VAL A 28 -5.32 6.89 -12.21
C VAL A 28 -4.70 8.09 -11.50
N HIS A 29 -3.39 8.26 -11.65
CA HIS A 29 -2.63 9.36 -11.04
C HIS A 29 -2.07 10.25 -12.13
N ASP A 30 -2.83 11.29 -12.46
CA ASP A 30 -2.47 12.24 -13.49
C ASP A 30 -1.92 13.57 -12.95
N GLU A 31 -1.83 13.74 -11.63
CA GLU A 31 -1.29 14.91 -10.96
C GLU A 31 0.24 15.03 -11.11
N PRO A 32 0.84 16.23 -10.93
CA PRO A 32 2.28 16.36 -10.89
C PRO A 32 2.89 15.57 -9.73
N VAL A 33 3.96 14.83 -10.02
CA VAL A 33 4.70 14.04 -9.06
C VAL A 33 5.74 14.91 -8.37
N VAL A 34 5.84 14.76 -7.05
CA VAL A 34 6.86 15.42 -6.21
C VAL A 34 7.60 14.36 -5.41
N TYR A 35 8.92 14.32 -5.55
CA TYR A 35 9.77 13.44 -4.75
C TYR A 35 10.23 14.15 -3.48
N VAL A 36 10.05 13.51 -2.32
CA VAL A 36 10.57 14.04 -1.04
C VAL A 36 12.09 13.93 -0.98
N ALA A 37 12.64 12.83 -1.49
CA ALA A 37 14.08 12.61 -1.58
C ALA A 37 14.43 11.87 -2.88
N GLY A 38 15.54 12.27 -3.51
CA GLY A 38 16.14 11.55 -4.63
C GLY A 38 15.34 11.59 -5.94
N ALA A 39 14.77 12.74 -6.33
CA ALA A 39 14.06 12.86 -7.60
C ALA A 39 14.88 12.29 -8.79
N PRO A 40 14.27 11.50 -9.69
CA PRO A 40 14.94 11.04 -10.90
C PRO A 40 15.13 12.19 -11.89
N ASP A 41 16.14 12.09 -12.75
CA ASP A 41 16.39 13.09 -13.80
C ASP A 41 15.23 13.21 -14.81
N THR A 42 14.38 12.18 -14.90
CA THR A 42 13.19 12.15 -15.78
C THR A 42 11.99 12.91 -15.23
N LEU A 43 12.06 13.46 -14.01
CA LEU A 43 10.88 14.04 -13.33
C LEU A 43 10.22 15.17 -14.11
N GLU A 44 11.00 16.02 -14.78
CA GLU A 44 10.46 17.13 -15.58
C GLU A 44 9.63 16.60 -16.75
N ASP A 45 10.18 15.63 -17.49
CA ASP A 45 9.48 14.97 -18.59
C ASP A 45 8.24 14.21 -18.08
N ASP A 46 8.34 13.51 -16.96
CA ASP A 46 7.23 12.75 -16.35
C ASP A 46 6.07 13.68 -15.93
N ASN A 47 6.36 14.94 -15.59
CA ASN A 47 5.39 15.96 -15.20
C ASN A 47 4.92 16.85 -16.37
N SER A 48 5.55 16.79 -17.54
CA SER A 48 5.20 17.62 -18.71
C SER A 48 3.74 17.46 -19.17
N HIS A 49 3.16 16.28 -18.94
CA HIS A 49 1.77 15.93 -19.29
C HIS A 49 0.84 15.83 -18.07
N ALA A 50 1.24 16.36 -16.92
CA ALA A 50 0.43 16.32 -15.70
C ALA A 50 -0.78 17.25 -15.75
N ALA A 51 -1.90 16.76 -15.21
CA ALA A 51 -3.10 17.57 -15.00
C ALA A 51 -2.83 18.64 -13.94
N GLN A 52 -2.99 19.91 -14.31
CA GLN A 52 -2.70 21.05 -13.44
C GLN A 52 -3.91 21.38 -12.53
N ARG A 53 -4.21 20.49 -11.58
CA ARG A 53 -5.33 20.65 -10.62
C ARG A 53 -4.94 21.28 -9.27
N GLY A 54 -3.67 21.67 -9.10
CA GLY A 54 -3.14 22.17 -7.82
C GLY A 54 -2.86 21.09 -6.77
N GLU A 55 -3.04 19.83 -7.14
CA GLU A 55 -2.72 18.66 -6.33
C GLU A 55 -1.36 18.08 -6.73
N HIS A 56 -0.73 17.32 -5.84
CA HIS A 56 0.55 16.67 -6.12
C HIS A 56 0.56 15.24 -5.59
N MET A 57 1.04 14.30 -6.41
CA MET A 57 1.37 12.96 -5.96
C MET A 57 2.73 12.97 -5.29
N ILE A 58 2.77 12.72 -3.97
CA ILE A 58 4.02 12.73 -3.21
C ILE A 58 4.62 11.32 -3.18
N ILE A 59 5.83 11.17 -3.72
CA ILE A 59 6.61 9.93 -3.64
C ILE A 59 7.80 10.16 -2.71
N ASN A 60 7.91 9.36 -1.64
CA ASN A 60 8.94 9.63 -0.64
C ASN A 60 10.37 9.38 -1.16
N PHE A 61 10.55 8.39 -2.02
CA PHE A 61 11.85 7.99 -2.59
C PHE A 61 11.65 7.20 -3.89
N PRO A 62 12.67 7.07 -4.76
CA PRO A 62 12.57 6.34 -6.02
C PRO A 62 12.31 4.84 -5.83
N ILE A 63 11.05 4.45 -6.00
CA ILE A 63 10.60 3.04 -5.93
C ILE A 63 10.24 2.47 -7.30
N GLY A 64 10.74 3.07 -8.38
CA GLY A 64 10.40 2.66 -9.75
C GLY A 64 8.94 2.92 -10.13
N SER A 65 8.27 3.86 -9.45
CA SER A 65 6.91 4.30 -9.79
C SER A 65 6.88 4.95 -11.17
N ARG A 66 5.83 4.65 -11.95
CA ARG A 66 5.53 5.27 -13.25
C ARG A 66 4.03 5.53 -13.33
N PRO A 67 3.53 6.60 -12.69
CA PRO A 67 2.09 6.89 -12.57
C PRO A 67 1.37 6.97 -13.92
N ARG A 68 2.03 7.53 -14.95
CA ARG A 68 1.53 7.62 -16.34
C ARG A 68 1.30 6.28 -17.03
N LYS A 69 1.79 5.19 -16.44
CA LYS A 69 1.63 3.81 -16.93
C LYS A 69 0.85 2.94 -15.94
N ASN A 70 0.19 3.55 -14.95
CA ASN A 70 -0.48 2.86 -13.85
C ASN A 70 0.44 1.88 -13.09
N ILE A 71 1.73 2.22 -12.95
CA ILE A 71 2.70 1.43 -12.17
C ILE A 71 2.98 2.15 -10.86
N ALA A 72 2.46 1.65 -9.74
CA ALA A 72 2.69 2.26 -8.43
C ALA A 72 4.16 2.11 -7.97
N ALA A 73 4.77 0.95 -8.23
CA ALA A 73 6.17 0.68 -7.90
C ALA A 73 6.77 -0.43 -8.79
N SER A 74 8.10 -0.49 -8.89
CA SER A 74 8.83 -1.53 -9.61
C SER A 74 10.19 -1.79 -8.97
N ILE A 75 10.52 -3.06 -8.75
CA ILE A 75 11.77 -3.50 -8.12
C ILE A 75 12.40 -4.58 -9.00
N HIS A 76 13.69 -4.42 -9.29
CA HIS A 76 14.47 -5.42 -10.02
C HIS A 76 15.74 -5.74 -9.23
N GLY A 77 16.06 -7.02 -9.12
CA GLY A 77 17.25 -7.48 -8.41
C GLY A 77 17.50 -8.96 -8.67
N HIS A 78 18.73 -9.39 -8.42
CA HIS A 78 19.14 -10.79 -8.45
C HIS A 78 20.15 -11.04 -7.33
N ILE A 79 20.27 -12.30 -6.92
CA ILE A 79 21.27 -12.75 -5.95
C ILE A 79 22.02 -13.92 -6.59
N GLY A 80 23.33 -13.79 -6.76
CA GLY A 80 24.17 -14.81 -7.40
C GLY A 80 24.06 -14.84 -8.92
N ASP A 81 24.63 -15.88 -9.52
CA ASP A 81 24.61 -16.12 -10.97
C ASP A 81 23.42 -17.03 -11.32
N MET A 82 22.36 -16.41 -11.83
CA MET A 82 21.11 -17.08 -12.20
C MET A 82 21.27 -18.00 -13.41
N ASP A 83 22.04 -17.57 -14.42
CA ASP A 83 22.20 -18.29 -15.66
C ASP A 83 22.96 -19.59 -15.42
N LYS A 84 24.03 -19.52 -14.62
CA LYS A 84 24.73 -20.70 -14.15
C LYS A 84 23.81 -21.63 -13.33
N GLY A 85 23.06 -21.07 -12.38
CA GLY A 85 22.16 -21.86 -11.53
C GLY A 85 21.09 -22.63 -12.30
N PHE A 86 20.60 -22.10 -13.42
CA PHE A 86 19.67 -22.82 -14.29
C PHE A 86 20.36 -23.80 -15.24
N ALA A 87 21.57 -23.49 -15.72
CA ALA A 87 22.35 -24.40 -16.55
C ALA A 87 22.77 -25.67 -15.79
N ASP A 88 23.08 -25.53 -14.51
CA ASP A 88 23.53 -26.64 -13.64
C ASP A 88 22.35 -27.45 -13.04
N ALA A 89 21.09 -27.03 -13.24
CA ALA A 89 19.93 -27.68 -12.63
C ALA A 89 19.49 -28.96 -13.38
N ASP A 90 19.29 -30.05 -12.63
CA ASP A 90 18.77 -31.31 -13.18
C ASP A 90 17.28 -31.23 -13.56
N VAL A 91 16.52 -30.42 -12.83
CA VAL A 91 15.08 -30.21 -13.05
C VAL A 91 14.76 -28.75 -12.90
N ILE A 92 13.96 -28.23 -13.82
CA ILE A 92 13.39 -26.88 -13.78
C ILE A 92 11.87 -26.99 -13.70
N ILE A 93 11.28 -26.32 -12.71
CA ILE A 93 9.83 -26.24 -12.53
C ILE A 93 9.38 -24.79 -12.77
N GLU A 94 8.48 -24.62 -13.72
CA GLU A 94 7.82 -23.35 -14.01
C GLU A 94 6.35 -23.40 -13.63
N ARG A 95 5.91 -22.44 -12.81
CA ARG A 95 4.53 -22.34 -12.34
C ARG A 95 4.10 -20.89 -12.20
N THR A 96 2.82 -20.66 -12.46
CA THR A 96 2.13 -19.40 -12.16
C THR A 96 1.23 -19.62 -10.97
N TYR A 97 1.38 -18.79 -9.94
CA TYR A 97 0.54 -18.82 -8.75
C TYR A 97 -0.28 -17.54 -8.64
N ASN A 98 -1.56 -17.70 -8.31
CA ASN A 98 -2.49 -16.61 -8.11
C ASN A 98 -3.03 -16.63 -6.68
N SER A 99 -2.99 -15.49 -6.00
CA SER A 99 -3.65 -15.30 -4.70
C SER A 99 -4.77 -14.28 -4.83
N THR A 100 -5.92 -14.55 -4.22
CA THR A 100 -7.05 -13.64 -4.20
C THR A 100 -6.84 -12.50 -3.21
N GLN A 101 -7.63 -11.45 -3.35
CA GLN A 101 -7.72 -10.39 -2.38
C GLN A 101 -8.42 -10.92 -1.11
N ALA A 102 -7.92 -10.53 0.06
CA ALA A 102 -8.46 -10.96 1.35
C ALA A 102 -8.48 -9.81 2.35
N GLN A 103 -9.47 -9.82 3.24
CA GLN A 103 -9.66 -8.81 4.27
C GLN A 103 -9.35 -9.40 5.66
N GLN A 104 -8.73 -8.58 6.51
CA GLN A 104 -8.20 -8.96 7.81
C GLN A 104 -9.29 -9.23 8.87
N CYS A 105 -10.48 -8.68 8.65
CA CYS A 105 -11.71 -8.83 9.42
C CYS A 105 -11.52 -8.75 10.94
N PRO A 106 -10.87 -7.69 11.48
CA PRO A 106 -10.85 -7.50 12.92
C PRO A 106 -12.28 -7.41 13.45
N THR A 107 -12.54 -7.98 14.62
CA THR A 107 -13.89 -7.95 15.22
C THR A 107 -14.30 -6.52 15.54
N GLU A 108 -13.36 -5.71 16.03
CA GLU A 108 -13.55 -4.27 16.22
C GLU A 108 -13.33 -3.51 14.90
N THR A 109 -14.39 -2.85 14.42
CA THR A 109 -14.30 -1.92 13.29
C THR A 109 -13.53 -0.65 13.65
N HIS A 110 -13.12 0.09 12.65
CA HIS A 110 -12.48 1.38 12.84
C HIS A 110 -13.38 2.37 13.61
N ILE A 111 -12.79 2.97 14.64
CA ILE A 111 -13.44 3.92 15.54
C ILE A 111 -12.43 4.94 16.04
N CYS A 112 -12.88 6.20 16.09
CA CYS A 112 -12.09 7.33 16.55
C CYS A 112 -12.98 8.29 17.34
N PHE A 113 -12.49 8.71 18.51
CA PHE A 113 -13.08 9.80 19.28
C PHE A 113 -12.06 10.92 19.45
N THR A 114 -12.46 12.15 19.11
CA THR A 114 -11.61 13.32 19.20
C THR A 114 -12.26 14.41 20.04
N ARG A 115 -11.43 15.20 20.72
CA ARG A 115 -11.86 16.39 21.48
C ARG A 115 -10.72 17.39 21.58
N MET A 116 -11.07 18.65 21.79
CA MET A 116 -10.11 19.65 22.25
C MET A 116 -9.93 19.57 23.76
N ASP A 117 -8.70 19.82 24.22
CA ASP A 117 -8.30 19.97 25.61
C ASP A 117 -7.47 21.25 25.72
N GLY A 118 -8.14 22.39 25.97
CA GLY A 118 -7.55 23.70 25.74
C GLY A 118 -7.16 23.86 24.26
N ASP A 119 -5.86 24.09 24.01
CA ASP A 119 -5.31 24.24 22.66
C ASP A 119 -4.73 22.93 22.09
N ARG A 120 -4.99 21.79 22.75
CA ARG A 120 -4.49 20.47 22.36
C ARG A 120 -5.61 19.61 21.79
N LEU A 121 -5.35 19.00 20.64
CA LEU A 121 -6.23 17.97 20.07
C LEU A 121 -5.91 16.62 20.72
N VAL A 122 -6.91 15.98 21.32
CA VAL A 122 -6.82 14.63 21.89
C VAL A 122 -7.59 13.66 20.98
N ILE A 123 -6.95 12.54 20.63
CA ILE A 123 -7.46 11.54 19.70
C ILE A 123 -7.38 10.17 20.37
N HIS A 124 -8.53 9.59 20.70
CA HIS A 124 -8.64 8.17 21.08
C HIS A 124 -8.88 7.37 19.80
N ALA A 125 -7.90 6.56 19.41
CA ALA A 125 -7.90 5.88 18.13
C ALA A 125 -7.69 4.37 18.27
N SER A 126 -8.49 3.62 17.51
CA SER A 126 -8.25 2.20 17.25
C SER A 126 -7.17 2.04 16.16
N THR A 127 -5.90 2.22 16.54
CA THR A 127 -4.76 2.25 15.61
C THR A 127 -3.60 1.31 16.03
N GLN A 128 -2.83 0.81 15.06
CA GLN A 128 -1.54 0.13 15.28
C GLN A 128 -0.35 1.10 15.24
N VAL A 129 -0.55 2.34 14.77
CA VAL A 129 0.54 3.28 14.44
C VAL A 129 0.35 4.67 15.06
N PRO A 130 0.18 4.79 16.39
CA PRO A 130 -0.19 6.06 17.04
C PRO A 130 0.76 7.23 16.74
N TRP A 131 2.05 6.95 16.56
CA TRP A 131 3.06 7.96 16.21
C TRP A 131 2.91 8.48 14.78
N HIS A 132 2.60 7.60 13.83
CA HIS A 132 2.36 7.98 12.44
C HIS A 132 1.06 8.76 12.34
N LEU A 133 0.02 8.29 13.02
CA LEU A 133 -1.25 8.99 13.13
C LEU A 133 -1.06 10.42 13.66
N ARG A 134 -0.33 10.58 14.77
CA ARG A 134 -0.03 11.90 15.35
C ARG A 134 0.67 12.81 14.34
N ARG A 135 1.67 12.28 13.61
CA ARG A 135 2.42 13.05 12.61
C ARG A 135 1.54 13.50 11.45
N GLN A 136 0.72 12.60 10.91
CA GLN A 136 -0.13 12.89 9.75
C GLN A 136 -1.27 13.84 10.10
N VAL A 137 -1.99 13.59 11.20
CA VAL A 137 -3.08 14.46 11.64
C VAL A 137 -2.56 15.86 11.95
N ALA A 138 -1.44 15.99 12.67
CA ALA A 138 -0.84 17.29 12.96
C ALA A 138 -0.57 18.10 11.69
N ARG A 139 -0.05 17.47 10.63
CA ARG A 139 0.16 18.12 9.33
C ARG A 139 -1.17 18.53 8.69
N LEU A 140 -2.16 17.64 8.69
CA LEU A 140 -3.45 17.85 8.03
C LEU A 140 -4.27 18.97 8.68
N VAL A 141 -4.33 19.01 10.02
CA VAL A 141 -5.08 20.06 10.75
C VAL A 141 -4.25 21.32 11.03
N GLY A 142 -3.02 21.42 10.48
CA GLY A 142 -2.17 22.60 10.63
C GLY A 142 -1.65 22.84 12.07
N MET A 143 -1.53 21.79 12.89
CA MET A 143 -1.09 21.89 14.28
C MET A 143 0.35 21.40 14.47
N LYS A 144 1.06 21.98 15.45
CA LYS A 144 2.36 21.42 15.88
C LYS A 144 2.14 20.04 16.52
N GLN A 145 3.00 19.05 16.23
CA GLN A 145 2.82 17.68 16.72
C GLN A 145 2.66 17.56 18.25
N HIS A 146 3.29 18.43 19.05
CA HIS A 146 3.14 18.41 20.52
C HIS A 146 1.73 18.81 20.99
N LYS A 147 0.98 19.55 20.14
CA LYS A 147 -0.43 19.90 20.35
C LYS A 147 -1.40 18.80 19.89
N VAL A 148 -0.90 17.66 19.40
CA VAL A 148 -1.72 16.49 19.09
C VAL A 148 -1.35 15.35 20.04
N HIS A 149 -2.33 14.83 20.77
CA HIS A 149 -2.18 13.72 21.69
C HIS A 149 -2.99 12.53 21.22
N VAL A 150 -2.31 11.49 20.75
CA VAL A 150 -2.95 10.23 20.37
C VAL A 150 -2.90 9.26 21.55
N ILE A 151 -4.06 8.78 21.96
CA ILE A 151 -4.27 7.75 22.95
C ILE A 151 -4.67 6.48 22.19
N LYS A 152 -3.78 5.48 22.21
CA LYS A 152 -4.05 4.17 21.63
C LYS A 152 -4.77 3.31 22.67
N GLU A 153 -6.08 3.17 22.51
CA GLU A 153 -6.90 2.36 23.40
C GLU A 153 -6.58 0.86 23.30
N ARG A 154 -7.33 0.03 24.03
CA ARG A 154 -7.37 -1.42 23.78
C ARG A 154 -8.00 -1.66 22.41
N VAL A 155 -7.26 -2.31 21.51
CA VAL A 155 -7.66 -2.51 20.11
C VAL A 155 -8.09 -3.97 19.91
N GLY A 156 -9.32 -4.18 19.45
CA GLY A 156 -9.94 -5.49 19.17
C GLY A 156 -9.49 -6.12 17.85
N GLY A 157 -8.17 -6.20 17.66
CA GLY A 157 -7.53 -6.74 16.45
C GLY A 157 -7.31 -5.70 15.35
N GLY A 158 -6.34 -5.97 14.48
CA GLY A 158 -5.98 -5.09 13.36
C GLY A 158 -5.36 -5.86 12.20
N PHE A 159 -4.38 -6.73 12.49
CA PHE A 159 -3.74 -7.64 11.52
C PHE A 159 -3.21 -6.92 10.25
N GLY A 160 -2.77 -5.67 10.39
CA GLY A 160 -2.31 -4.81 9.30
C GLY A 160 -3.33 -3.75 8.87
N SER A 161 -4.63 -4.01 9.05
CA SER A 161 -5.70 -3.10 8.60
C SER A 161 -5.83 -1.80 9.42
N LYS A 162 -5.03 -1.62 10.48
CA LYS A 162 -5.01 -0.45 11.38
C LYS A 162 -3.65 0.27 11.32
N GLN A 163 -2.88 0.06 10.25
CA GLN A 163 -1.60 0.74 10.00
C GLN A 163 -1.76 2.02 9.19
N ASP A 164 -2.87 2.18 8.48
CA ASP A 164 -3.22 3.41 7.75
C ASP A 164 -4.04 4.37 8.63
N ILE A 165 -4.20 5.60 8.14
CA ILE A 165 -5.04 6.65 8.72
C ILE A 165 -6.24 6.78 7.78
N LEU A 166 -7.45 6.48 8.26
CA LEU A 166 -8.64 6.34 7.39
C LEU A 166 -9.85 7.18 7.81
N LEU A 167 -10.03 7.38 9.12
CA LEU A 167 -11.10 8.26 9.62
C LEU A 167 -10.64 9.25 10.68
N GLU A 168 -9.48 8.99 11.28
CA GLU A 168 -8.97 9.79 12.39
C GLU A 168 -8.69 11.23 11.97
N GLU A 169 -8.28 11.43 10.72
CA GLU A 169 -8.06 12.71 10.08
C GLU A 169 -9.36 13.50 9.86
N VAL A 170 -10.43 12.85 9.39
CA VAL A 170 -11.74 13.49 9.22
C VAL A 170 -12.34 13.83 10.58
N CYS A 171 -12.25 12.90 11.53
CA CYS A 171 -12.71 13.09 12.91
C CYS A 171 -11.97 14.27 13.57
N ALA A 172 -10.64 14.29 13.46
CA ALA A 172 -9.80 15.38 13.96
C ALA A 172 -10.14 16.73 13.31
N TRP A 173 -10.22 16.78 11.98
CA TRP A 173 -10.59 18.00 11.25
C TRP A 173 -11.94 18.53 11.70
N ALA A 174 -12.95 17.66 11.81
CA ALA A 174 -14.28 18.05 12.27
C ALA A 174 -14.25 18.62 13.70
N THR A 175 -13.50 18.02 14.62
CA THR A 175 -13.31 18.59 15.97
C THR A 175 -12.59 19.93 15.95
N CYS A 176 -11.55 20.10 15.13
CA CYS A 176 -10.82 21.36 15.01
C CYS A 176 -11.70 22.48 14.45
N VAL A 177 -12.53 22.18 13.44
CA VAL A 177 -13.43 23.17 12.82
C VAL A 177 -14.60 23.52 13.72
N THR A 178 -15.20 22.54 14.39
CA THR A 178 -16.42 22.76 15.18
C THR A 178 -16.15 23.13 16.64
N GLY A 179 -14.94 22.85 17.15
CA GLY A 179 -14.61 22.95 18.57
C GLY A 179 -15.33 21.92 19.46
N ARG A 180 -16.07 20.97 18.87
CA ARG A 180 -16.88 19.98 19.59
C ARG A 180 -16.22 18.60 19.56
N PRO A 181 -16.41 17.78 20.61
CA PRO A 181 -16.01 16.38 20.54
C PRO A 181 -16.74 15.63 19.42
N VAL A 182 -16.01 14.82 18.67
CA VAL A 182 -16.54 14.00 17.57
C VAL A 182 -16.23 12.54 17.82
N LEU A 183 -17.25 11.68 17.70
CA LEU A 183 -17.11 10.23 17.62
C LEU A 183 -17.45 9.81 16.20
N PHE A 184 -16.53 9.10 15.56
CA PHE A 184 -16.76 8.53 14.24
C PHE A 184 -16.39 7.04 14.27
N ARG A 185 -17.32 6.20 13.84
CA ARG A 185 -17.21 4.75 13.79
C ARG A 185 -17.70 4.25 12.45
N TYR A 186 -16.92 3.37 11.83
CA TYR A 186 -17.38 2.63 10.65
C TYR A 186 -18.36 1.52 11.03
N THR A 187 -19.38 1.39 10.19
CA THR A 187 -20.13 0.14 10.02
C THR A 187 -19.22 -0.97 9.48
N ARG A 188 -19.69 -2.22 9.53
CA ARG A 188 -18.93 -3.33 8.94
C ARG A 188 -18.80 -3.20 7.42
N GLU A 189 -19.77 -2.60 6.74
CA GLU A 189 -19.73 -2.37 5.30
C GLU A 189 -18.65 -1.34 4.93
N GLU A 190 -18.67 -0.17 5.57
CA GLU A 190 -17.64 0.86 5.39
C GLU A 190 -16.24 0.32 5.70
N GLU A 191 -16.12 -0.52 6.72
CA GLU A 191 -14.88 -1.22 7.08
C GLU A 191 -14.35 -2.12 5.95
N PHE A 192 -15.22 -2.77 5.16
CA PHE A 192 -14.81 -3.57 4.01
C PHE A 192 -14.46 -2.72 2.79
N ILE A 193 -15.11 -1.57 2.63
CA ILE A 193 -14.92 -0.66 1.49
C ILE A 193 -13.64 0.17 1.65
N ALA A 194 -13.42 0.76 2.82
CA ALA A 194 -12.43 1.81 3.01
C ALA A 194 -11.01 1.31 3.30
N LYS A 195 -10.84 0.04 3.65
CA LYS A 195 -9.59 -0.45 4.23
C LYS A 195 -8.63 -1.11 3.26
N HIS A 196 -7.36 -1.11 3.65
CA HIS A 196 -6.33 -1.87 2.96
C HIS A 196 -6.67 -3.37 2.94
N LEU A 197 -6.67 -3.93 1.74
CA LEU A 197 -6.89 -5.34 1.47
C LEU A 197 -5.56 -5.99 1.11
N SER A 198 -5.37 -7.26 1.49
CA SER A 198 -4.23 -8.03 0.97
C SER A 198 -4.31 -8.06 -0.55
N SER A 199 -3.30 -7.52 -1.23
CA SER A 199 -3.29 -7.40 -2.69
C SER A 199 -3.51 -8.74 -3.38
N ARG A 200 -4.33 -8.76 -4.43
CA ARG A 200 -4.27 -9.83 -5.43
C ARG A 200 -2.85 -9.87 -6.01
N ARG A 201 -2.28 -11.06 -6.15
CA ARG A 201 -0.93 -11.23 -6.71
C ARG A 201 -0.92 -12.36 -7.72
N GLU A 202 -0.27 -12.11 -8.83
CA GLU A 202 0.19 -13.13 -9.76
C GLU A 202 1.71 -13.24 -9.63
N SER A 203 2.20 -14.46 -9.50
CA SER A 203 3.62 -14.75 -9.33
C SER A 203 4.01 -15.88 -10.28
N HIS A 204 4.68 -15.51 -11.38
CA HIS A 204 5.43 -16.46 -12.19
C HIS A 204 6.71 -16.83 -11.45
N ARG A 205 6.93 -18.13 -11.24
CA ARG A 205 8.14 -18.66 -10.60
C ARG A 205 8.74 -19.77 -11.43
N GLN A 206 10.05 -19.69 -11.58
CA GLN A 206 10.87 -20.73 -12.15
C GLN A 206 11.91 -21.13 -11.10
N THR A 207 11.96 -22.42 -10.76
CA THR A 207 12.86 -22.96 -9.74
C THR A 207 13.65 -24.12 -10.33
N GLY A 208 14.98 -24.03 -10.29
CA GLY A 208 15.89 -25.13 -10.63
C GLY A 208 16.35 -25.88 -9.37
N SER A 209 16.56 -27.19 -9.48
CA SER A 209 17.13 -28.00 -8.39
C SER A 209 18.12 -29.03 -8.92
N GLU A 210 19.26 -29.18 -8.24
CA GLU A 210 20.17 -30.30 -8.40
C GLU A 210 19.71 -31.50 -7.56
N LYS A 211 19.80 -32.72 -8.10
CA LYS A 211 19.61 -33.96 -7.36
C LYS A 211 20.89 -34.27 -6.59
N ARG A 212 20.78 -34.39 -5.27
CA ARG A 212 21.87 -34.92 -4.44
C ARG A 212 21.55 -36.39 -4.12
N TRP A 213 22.29 -37.31 -4.73
CA TRP A 213 22.22 -38.74 -4.39
C TRP A 213 23.43 -39.11 -3.53
N SER A 214 23.21 -39.58 -2.32
CA SER A 214 24.27 -40.17 -1.50
C SER A 214 24.53 -41.61 -1.98
N PRO A 215 25.80 -42.04 -2.14
CA PRO A 215 26.14 -43.36 -2.70
C PRO A 215 25.60 -44.59 -1.92
N ASP A 216 25.11 -44.37 -0.71
CA ASP A 216 24.61 -45.38 0.23
C ASP A 216 23.08 -45.59 0.15
N GLY A 217 22.37 -44.87 -0.73
CA GLY A 217 20.93 -45.02 -0.92
C GLY A 217 20.07 -44.45 0.21
N SER A 218 20.63 -43.68 1.14
CA SER A 218 19.86 -42.91 2.12
C SER A 218 19.39 -41.59 1.50
N GLU A 219 18.10 -41.27 1.60
CA GLU A 219 17.57 -39.92 1.34
C GLU A 219 17.96 -38.97 2.49
N ASP A 220 19.24 -38.90 2.82
CA ASP A 220 19.75 -37.98 3.83
C ASP A 220 20.04 -36.63 3.18
N GLY A 221 19.03 -35.76 3.22
CA GLY A 221 19.25 -34.34 3.04
C GLY A 221 18.01 -33.63 2.55
N PHE A 222 17.46 -32.77 3.41
CA PHE A 222 16.71 -31.62 2.92
C PHE A 222 17.48 -31.03 1.73
N PRO A 223 16.83 -30.84 0.56
CA PRO A 223 17.51 -30.26 -0.59
C PRO A 223 18.11 -28.93 -0.12
N ARG A 224 19.42 -28.74 -0.31
CA ARG A 224 19.97 -27.39 -0.28
C ARG A 224 19.29 -26.66 -1.43
N GLN A 225 18.23 -25.94 -1.10
CA GLN A 225 17.67 -24.95 -1.99
C GLN A 225 18.74 -23.88 -2.15
N HIS A 226 19.61 -24.07 -3.14
CA HIS A 226 20.25 -22.93 -3.77
C HIS A 226 19.08 -22.10 -4.29
N TRP A 227 19.00 -20.85 -3.85
CA TRP A 227 17.84 -20.00 -4.05
C TRP A 227 18.10 -19.01 -5.18
N PRO A 228 18.12 -19.42 -6.47
CA PRO A 228 17.92 -18.45 -7.52
C PRO A 228 16.41 -18.23 -7.60
N LEU A 229 15.89 -17.32 -6.77
CA LEU A 229 14.58 -16.74 -7.06
C LEU A 229 14.72 -16.03 -8.40
N ARG A 230 14.27 -16.65 -9.49
CA ARG A 230 13.83 -15.90 -10.65
C ARG A 230 12.52 -15.26 -10.24
N GLN A 231 12.63 -14.19 -9.47
CA GLN A 231 11.61 -13.19 -9.51
C GLN A 231 12.09 -12.18 -10.54
N PRO A 232 11.48 -12.09 -11.72
CA PRO A 232 10.95 -10.77 -12.02
C PRO A 232 10.06 -10.44 -10.80
N LEU A 233 10.61 -9.73 -9.80
CA LEU A 233 9.78 -9.03 -8.81
C LEU A 233 9.15 -7.85 -9.56
N THR A 234 8.42 -8.15 -10.62
CA THR A 234 7.22 -7.40 -10.92
C THR A 234 6.22 -7.73 -9.83
N HIS A 235 6.52 -7.33 -8.59
CA HIS A 235 5.51 -6.87 -7.66
C HIS A 235 4.94 -5.60 -8.29
N ARG A 236 4.09 -5.82 -9.29
CA ARG A 236 3.28 -4.80 -9.90
C ARG A 236 2.00 -4.78 -9.09
N THR A 237 2.06 -4.03 -8.00
CA THR A 237 0.85 -3.56 -7.35
C THR A 237 0.42 -2.37 -8.19
N VAL A 238 -0.75 -2.49 -8.82
CA VAL A 238 -1.50 -1.32 -9.30
C VAL A 238 -2.04 -0.61 -8.07
#